data_AF-A0A2R7M4P0-F1
#
_entry.id   AF-A0A2R7M4P0-F1
#
_cell.length_a   1.000
_cell.length_b   1.000
_cell.length_c   1.000
_cell.angle_alpha   90.00
_cell.angle_beta   90.00
_cell.angle_gamma   90.00
#
_symmetry.space_group_name_H-M   'P 1'
#
loop_
_entity.id
_entity.type
_entity.pdbx_description
1 polymer ?
#
loop_
_entity_poly.entity_id
_entity_poly.type
_entity_poly.pdbx_seq_one_letter_code
_entity_poly.pdbx_strand_id
1 'polypeptide(L)'
;MKNNSTFKSAISDLDFPVSEKIFGKSIHDPILGLIIKDYPSFNETDCIAVKELNEYRQKYISNYLSTEIGALSDLEKSVILSLKEDKSIVTTVEDEPETRNFGQRVADQVADFGGSWTFIISFLAFIVVWIGSNVYILVNKGFDPYPFILLNLILSCVAALQAPVIMMSQNRQEEKDRSRAKKDYMINLKSELE
;
A
#
# COMPACT_ATOMS: atom_id res chain seq x y z
N MET A 1 -13.78 10.13 -49.80
CA MET A 1 -13.41 11.43 -49.21
C MET A 1 -14.17 11.56 -47.89
N LYS A 2 -13.54 11.35 -46.74
CA LYS A 2 -14.17 11.64 -45.44
C LYS A 2 -14.15 13.16 -45.30
N ASN A 3 -15.31 13.80 -45.39
CA ASN A 3 -15.46 15.19 -44.95
C ASN A 3 -15.19 15.20 -43.44
N ASN A 4 -13.95 15.47 -43.05
CA ASN A 4 -13.63 15.76 -41.66
C ASN A 4 -14.12 17.18 -41.38
N SER A 5 -15.42 17.29 -41.08
CA SER A 5 -15.99 18.52 -40.55
C SER A 5 -15.23 18.88 -39.27
N THR A 6 -14.62 20.06 -39.25
CA THR A 6 -13.96 20.64 -38.08
C THR A 6 -14.87 21.70 -37.46
N PHE A 7 -14.68 21.99 -36.17
CA PHE A 7 -15.27 23.14 -35.51
C PHE A 7 -14.17 23.98 -34.88
N LYS A 8 -14.42 25.28 -34.75
CA LYS A 8 -13.50 26.21 -34.10
C LYS A 8 -13.78 26.25 -32.60
N SER A 9 -12.76 26.04 -31.78
CA SER A 9 -12.89 26.16 -30.32
C SER A 9 -12.99 27.62 -29.90
N ALA A 10 -13.88 27.93 -28.96
CA ALA A 10 -14.10 29.30 -28.47
C ALA A 10 -12.99 29.82 -27.55
N ILE A 11 -12.10 28.94 -27.05
CA ILE A 11 -11.02 29.33 -26.13
C ILE A 11 -9.65 29.43 -26.82
N SER A 12 -9.32 28.53 -27.74
CA SER A 12 -8.03 28.55 -28.46
C SER A 12 -8.12 29.07 -29.88
N ASP A 13 -9.34 29.25 -30.41
CA ASP A 13 -9.59 29.64 -31.80
C ASP A 13 -8.98 28.65 -32.83
N LEU A 14 -8.69 27.41 -32.39
CA LEU A 14 -8.14 26.33 -33.22
C LEU A 14 -9.25 25.43 -33.77
N ASP A 15 -8.95 24.78 -34.91
CA ASP A 15 -9.84 23.80 -35.55
C ASP A 15 -9.66 22.41 -34.94
N PHE A 16 -10.76 21.84 -34.43
CA PHE A 16 -10.81 20.48 -33.87
C PHE A 16 -11.80 19.59 -34.62
N PRO A 17 -11.65 18.26 -34.57
CA PRO A 17 -12.62 17.33 -35.13
C PRO A 17 -13.98 17.48 -34.42
N VAL A 18 -15.09 17.44 -35.17
CA VAL A 18 -16.44 17.52 -34.58
C VAL A 18 -16.72 16.40 -33.55
N SER A 19 -16.00 15.28 -33.60
CA SER A 19 -16.07 14.22 -32.58
C SER A 19 -15.63 14.66 -31.18
N GLU A 20 -14.83 15.73 -31.09
CA GLU A 20 -14.30 16.27 -29.83
C GLU A 20 -15.07 17.50 -29.35
N LYS A 21 -16.22 17.80 -29.95
CA LYS A 21 -17.01 19.00 -29.65
C LYS A 21 -17.82 18.84 -28.37
N ILE A 22 -17.57 19.71 -27.39
CA ILE A 22 -18.36 19.82 -26.16
C ILE A 22 -18.97 21.22 -26.06
N PHE A 23 -20.25 21.29 -25.71
CA PHE A 23 -20.95 22.54 -25.46
C PHE A 23 -20.76 23.01 -24.02
N GLY A 24 -20.65 24.33 -23.83
CA GLY A 24 -20.56 24.96 -22.50
C GLY A 24 -21.64 24.49 -21.53
N LYS A 25 -22.88 24.33 -22.00
CA LYS A 25 -24.03 23.81 -21.22
C LYS A 25 -23.81 22.42 -20.60
N SER A 26 -22.92 21.59 -21.16
CA SER A 26 -22.63 20.24 -20.65
C SER A 26 -21.45 20.19 -19.68
N ILE A 27 -20.82 21.34 -19.40
CA ILE A 27 -19.67 21.44 -18.50
C ILE A 27 -20.18 21.66 -17.08
N HIS A 28 -19.59 20.95 -16.12
CA HIS A 28 -19.92 21.10 -14.70
C HIS A 28 -19.56 22.51 -14.19
N ASP A 29 -20.44 23.11 -13.39
CA ASP A 29 -20.36 24.54 -13.00
C ASP A 29 -19.02 25.01 -12.41
N PRO A 30 -18.33 24.24 -11.54
CA PRO A 30 -17.03 24.65 -11.00
C PRO A 30 -15.92 24.75 -12.07
N ILE A 31 -15.97 23.87 -13.07
CA ILE A 31 -15.02 23.87 -14.19
C ILE A 31 -15.37 25.02 -15.14
N LEU A 32 -16.67 25.23 -15.40
CA LEU A 32 -17.16 26.35 -16.20
C LEU A 32 -16.72 27.69 -15.60
N GLY A 33 -16.81 27.85 -14.28
CA GLY A 33 -16.34 29.03 -13.56
C GLY A 33 -14.84 29.30 -13.74
N LEU A 34 -14.01 28.26 -13.81
CA LEU A 34 -12.57 28.39 -14.10
C LEU A 34 -12.31 28.80 -15.56
N ILE A 35 -13.08 28.27 -16.50
CA ILE A 35 -12.98 28.64 -17.91
C ILE A 35 -13.38 30.10 -18.09
N ILE A 36 -14.51 30.53 -17.52
CA ILE A 36 -15.00 31.91 -17.60
C ILE A 36 -14.01 32.89 -16.95
N LYS A 37 -13.32 32.48 -15.89
CA LYS A 37 -12.28 33.28 -15.23
C LYS A 37 -11.10 33.57 -16.17
N ASP A 38 -10.67 32.59 -16.95
CA ASP A 38 -9.56 32.74 -17.90
C ASP A 38 -10.03 33.36 -19.24
N TYR A 39 -11.28 33.08 -19.65
CA TYR A 39 -11.92 33.52 -20.89
C TYR A 39 -13.31 34.11 -20.63
N PRO A 40 -13.41 35.43 -20.33
CA PRO A 40 -14.69 36.08 -19.97
C PRO A 40 -15.74 36.08 -21.08
N SER A 41 -15.33 35.85 -22.33
CA SER A 41 -16.21 35.81 -23.49
C SER A 41 -16.92 34.47 -23.69
N PHE A 42 -16.55 33.43 -22.92
CA PHE A 42 -17.08 32.08 -23.07
C PHE A 42 -18.47 31.95 -22.41
N ASN A 43 -19.46 31.50 -23.18
CA ASN A 43 -20.85 31.29 -22.76
C ASN A 43 -21.30 29.84 -22.91
N GLU A 44 -22.48 29.50 -22.37
CA GLU A 44 -23.07 28.15 -22.45
C GLU A 44 -23.34 27.65 -23.87
N THR A 45 -23.48 28.56 -24.82
CA THR A 45 -23.68 28.27 -26.26
C THR A 45 -22.39 27.99 -27.00
N ASP A 46 -21.25 28.32 -26.41
CA ASP A 46 -19.95 28.16 -27.03
C ASP A 46 -19.45 26.72 -26.91
N CYS A 47 -18.50 26.39 -27.80
CA CYS A 47 -17.99 25.03 -27.95
C CYS A 47 -16.49 24.99 -27.68
N ILE A 48 -16.06 23.94 -26.99
CA ILE A 48 -14.68 23.69 -26.58
C ILE A 48 -14.32 22.26 -26.95
N ALA A 49 -13.03 22.00 -27.23
CA ALA A 49 -12.56 20.64 -27.49
C ALA A 49 -12.45 19.82 -26.20
N VAL A 50 -12.76 18.52 -26.27
CA VAL A 50 -12.60 17.57 -25.14
C VAL A 50 -11.20 17.66 -24.54
N LYS A 51 -10.16 17.78 -25.38
CA LYS A 51 -8.78 17.90 -24.94
C LYS A 51 -8.56 19.10 -24.02
N GLU A 52 -9.12 20.25 -24.38
CA GLU A 52 -8.96 21.49 -23.60
C GLU A 52 -9.82 21.45 -22.33
N LEU A 53 -11.02 20.89 -22.41
CA LEU A 53 -11.85 20.65 -21.22
C LEU A 53 -11.13 19.76 -20.20
N ASN A 54 -10.37 18.76 -20.67
CA ASN A 54 -9.59 17.90 -19.80
C ASN A 54 -8.45 18.65 -19.08
N GLU A 55 -7.82 19.64 -19.73
CA GLU A 55 -6.84 20.51 -19.07
C GLU A 55 -7.47 21.31 -17.92
N TYR A 56 -8.67 21.85 -18.14
CA TYR A 56 -9.42 22.57 -17.10
C TYR A 56 -9.94 21.67 -15.98
N ARG A 57 -10.35 20.43 -16.29
CA ARG A 57 -10.67 19.40 -15.29
C ARG A 57 -9.46 19.13 -14.40
N GLN A 58 -8.30 18.94 -15.00
CA GLN A 58 -7.05 18.72 -14.26
C GLN A 58 -6.68 19.93 -13.39
N LYS A 59 -6.82 21.14 -13.91
CA LYS A 59 -6.58 22.39 -13.18
C LYS A 59 -7.56 22.54 -12.00
N TYR A 60 -8.83 22.19 -12.18
CA TYR A 60 -9.84 22.19 -11.13
C TYR A 60 -9.51 21.20 -10.02
N ILE A 61 -9.26 19.93 -10.37
CA ILE A 61 -8.91 18.88 -9.40
C ILE A 61 -7.64 19.29 -8.64
N SER A 62 -6.59 19.75 -9.35
CA SER A 62 -5.36 20.22 -8.70
C SER A 62 -5.62 21.36 -7.71
N ASN A 63 -6.46 22.34 -8.08
CA ASN A 63 -6.73 23.50 -7.23
C ASN A 63 -7.64 23.15 -6.04
N TYR A 64 -8.67 22.32 -6.26
CA TYR A 64 -9.56 21.82 -5.21
C TYR A 64 -8.77 21.00 -4.17
N LEU A 65 -7.94 20.06 -4.64
CA LEU A 65 -7.03 19.29 -3.77
C LEU A 65 -6.03 20.22 -3.06
N SER A 66 -5.46 21.23 -3.71
CA SER A 66 -4.49 22.13 -3.05
C SER A 66 -5.11 23.06 -2.01
N THR A 67 -6.42 23.36 -2.12
CA THR A 67 -7.13 24.31 -1.25
C THR A 67 -7.82 23.61 -0.07
N GLU A 68 -8.42 22.44 -0.30
CA GLU A 68 -9.07 21.66 0.77
C GLU A 68 -8.13 20.65 1.44
N ILE A 69 -7.13 20.13 0.73
CA ILE A 69 -6.15 19.19 1.28
C ILE A 69 -4.88 19.98 1.60
N GLY A 70 -4.85 20.50 2.83
CA GLY A 70 -3.70 21.23 3.36
C GLY A 70 -2.40 20.43 3.17
N ALA A 71 -1.49 20.98 2.37
CA ALA A 71 -0.15 20.46 2.08
C ALA A 71 -0.13 18.98 1.66
N LEU A 72 -0.32 18.72 0.36
CA LEU A 72 -0.18 17.39 -0.24
C LEU A 72 1.03 16.64 0.31
N SER A 73 0.77 15.50 0.97
CA SER A 73 1.78 14.51 1.32
C SER A 73 2.47 14.02 0.05
N ASP A 74 3.73 13.59 0.14
CA ASP A 74 4.48 13.10 -1.03
C ASP A 74 3.80 11.90 -1.70
N LEU A 75 2.97 11.17 -0.96
CA LEU A 75 2.14 10.08 -1.47
C LEU A 75 0.98 10.56 -2.37
N GLU A 76 0.36 11.70 -2.07
CA GLU A 76 -0.74 12.23 -2.87
C GLU A 76 -0.23 12.80 -4.19
N LYS A 77 0.95 13.43 -4.16
CA LYS A 77 1.65 13.90 -5.38
C LYS A 77 1.97 12.74 -6.32
N SER A 78 2.40 11.59 -5.81
CA SER A 78 2.74 10.43 -6.65
C SER A 78 1.51 9.82 -7.32
N VAL A 79 0.35 9.82 -6.65
CA VAL A 79 -0.93 9.39 -7.24
C VAL A 79 -1.35 10.33 -8.38
N ILE A 80 -1.30 11.65 -8.16
CA ILE A 80 -1.65 12.65 -9.20
C ILE A 80 -0.74 12.54 -10.43
N LEU A 81 0.57 12.36 -10.22
CA LEU A 81 1.53 12.14 -11.30
C LEU A 81 1.21 10.87 -12.10
N SER A 82 0.80 9.81 -11.41
CA SER A 82 0.46 8.53 -12.05
C SER A 82 -0.84 8.59 -12.85
N LEU A 83 -1.84 9.34 -12.38
CA LEU A 83 -3.07 9.64 -13.14
C LEU A 83 -2.78 10.42 -14.43
N LYS A 84 -1.81 11.35 -14.38
CA LYS A 84 -1.40 12.14 -15.55
C LYS A 84 -0.69 11.29 -16.63
N GLU A 85 -0.07 10.18 -16.24
CA GLU A 85 0.74 9.34 -17.13
C GLU A 85 -0.01 8.14 -17.74
N ASP A 86 -1.31 7.95 -17.45
CA ASP A 86 -2.12 6.82 -17.93
C ASP A 86 -1.47 5.43 -17.66
N LYS A 87 -0.60 5.37 -16.64
CA LYS A 87 0.03 4.15 -16.16
C LYS A 87 -0.82 3.54 -15.06
N SER A 88 -1.32 2.33 -15.32
CA SER A 88 -1.89 1.45 -14.31
C SER A 88 -0.98 1.35 -13.08
N ILE A 89 -1.41 1.94 -11.95
CA ILE A 89 -0.71 1.98 -10.66
C ILE A 89 -0.51 0.58 -10.05
N VAL A 90 -1.20 -0.45 -10.58
CA VAL A 90 -1.15 -1.82 -10.05
C VAL A 90 0.29 -2.39 -10.01
N THR A 91 1.21 -1.89 -10.83
CA THR A 91 2.54 -2.51 -10.99
C THR A 91 3.70 -1.77 -10.30
N THR A 92 3.53 -0.57 -9.75
CA THR A 92 4.69 0.20 -9.20
C THR A 92 4.94 -0.03 -7.70
N VAL A 93 4.07 -0.78 -6.99
CA VAL A 93 4.26 -1.09 -5.55
C VAL A 93 4.66 -2.55 -5.30
N GLU A 94 5.15 -3.26 -6.32
CA GLU A 94 5.53 -4.67 -6.19
C GLU A 94 7.03 -4.94 -6.08
N ASP A 95 7.93 -4.07 -6.54
CA ASP A 95 9.35 -4.45 -6.59
C ASP A 95 10.29 -3.33 -6.10
N GLU A 96 10.26 -3.01 -4.81
CA GLU A 96 11.56 -2.96 -4.14
C GLU A 96 11.88 -4.41 -3.78
N PRO A 97 12.86 -5.05 -4.46
CA PRO A 97 13.31 -6.36 -4.03
C PRO A 97 13.91 -6.16 -2.65
N GLU A 98 13.14 -6.46 -1.60
CA GLU A 98 13.70 -6.76 -0.30
C GLU A 98 14.79 -7.77 -0.57
N THR A 99 16.05 -7.35 -0.45
CA THR A 99 17.19 -8.23 -0.44
C THR A 99 17.05 -9.07 0.83
N ARG A 100 16.24 -10.13 0.74
CA ARG A 100 15.87 -10.99 1.86
C ARG A 100 17.14 -11.62 2.39
N ASN A 101 17.64 -11.05 3.48
CA ASN A 101 18.79 -11.60 4.17
C ASN A 101 18.40 -12.98 4.71
N PHE A 102 19.33 -13.94 4.71
CA PHE A 102 19.09 -15.29 5.25
C PHE A 102 18.52 -15.24 6.67
N GLY A 103 18.96 -14.27 7.48
CA GLY A 103 18.42 -14.04 8.83
C GLY A 103 16.93 -13.70 8.87
N GLN A 104 16.42 -12.93 7.90
CA GLN A 104 15.00 -12.58 7.83
C GLN A 104 14.13 -13.80 7.51
N ARG A 105 14.58 -14.68 6.59
CA ARG A 105 13.88 -15.93 6.26
C ARG A 105 13.81 -16.90 7.45
N VAL A 106 14.91 -17.03 8.19
CA VAL A 106 14.95 -17.88 9.39
C VAL A 106 14.06 -17.30 10.49
N ALA A 107 14.06 -15.98 10.68
CA ALA A 107 13.18 -15.32 11.65
C ALA A 107 11.69 -15.50 11.31
N ASP A 108 11.31 -15.42 10.03
CA ASP A 108 9.96 -15.77 9.54
C ASP A 108 9.55 -17.19 9.95
N GLN A 109 10.39 -18.18 9.62
CA GLN A 109 10.09 -19.57 9.93
C GLN A 109 10.03 -19.85 11.44
N VAL A 110 10.91 -19.23 12.23
CA VAL A 110 10.92 -19.39 13.70
C VAL A 110 9.68 -18.76 14.33
N ALA A 111 9.23 -17.61 13.85
CA ALA A 111 8.01 -16.97 14.34
C ALA A 111 6.76 -17.82 14.04
N ASP A 112 6.65 -18.34 12.83
CA ASP A 112 5.53 -19.20 12.41
C ASP A 112 5.54 -20.54 13.16
N PHE A 113 6.72 -21.13 13.37
CA PHE A 113 6.87 -22.40 14.09
C PHE A 113 6.63 -22.26 15.59
N GLY A 114 7.15 -21.20 16.20
CA GLY A 114 7.02 -20.94 17.65
C GLY A 114 5.59 -20.66 18.10
N GLY A 115 4.73 -20.17 17.20
CA GLY A 115 3.30 -19.93 17.47
C GLY A 115 2.39 -21.13 17.29
N SER A 116 2.89 -22.28 16.82
CA SER A 116 2.06 -23.45 16.52
C SER A 116 1.76 -24.32 17.74
N TRP A 117 0.52 -24.81 17.82
CA TRP A 117 0.12 -25.85 18.79
C TRP A 117 0.94 -27.13 18.68
N THR A 118 1.42 -27.48 17.48
CA THR A 118 2.27 -28.67 17.27
C THR A 118 3.63 -28.53 17.94
N PHE A 119 4.20 -27.32 17.98
CA PHE A 119 5.46 -27.05 18.66
C PHE A 119 5.31 -27.21 20.17
N ILE A 120 4.24 -26.64 20.76
CA ILE A 120 3.96 -26.72 22.20
C ILE A 120 3.85 -28.19 22.64
N ILE A 121 3.09 -29.00 21.90
CA ILE A 121 2.89 -30.42 22.22
C ILE A 121 4.20 -31.21 22.08
N SER A 122 4.96 -30.99 21.01
CA SER A 122 6.26 -31.64 20.81
C SER A 122 7.27 -31.26 21.89
N PHE A 123 7.27 -30.00 22.33
CA PHE A 123 8.16 -29.49 23.36
C PHE A 123 7.84 -30.10 24.74
N LEU A 124 6.55 -30.20 25.08
CA LEU A 124 6.10 -30.90 26.29
C LEU A 124 6.48 -32.39 26.25
N ALA A 125 6.28 -33.06 25.12
CA ALA A 125 6.68 -34.46 24.95
C ALA A 125 8.20 -34.63 25.14
N PHE A 126 9.02 -33.72 24.59
CA PHE A 126 10.46 -33.72 24.79
C PHE A 126 10.85 -33.60 26.27
N ILE A 127 10.22 -32.69 27.03
CA ILE A 127 10.45 -32.54 28.47
C ILE A 127 10.12 -33.84 29.22
N VAL A 128 8.98 -34.46 28.92
CA VAL A 128 8.56 -35.73 29.56
C VAL A 128 9.56 -36.85 29.25
N VAL A 129 10.01 -36.96 28.00
CA VAL A 129 11.01 -37.96 27.57
C VAL A 129 12.36 -37.71 28.24
N TRP A 130 12.78 -36.45 28.39
CA TRP A 130 14.03 -36.07 29.05
C TRP A 130 14.03 -36.47 30.52
N ILE A 131 12.96 -36.10 31.24
CA ILE A 131 12.76 -36.47 32.64
C ILE A 131 12.72 -37.99 32.78
N GLY A 132 11.90 -38.67 31.97
CA GLY A 132 11.77 -40.13 32.01
C GLY A 132 13.10 -40.86 31.75
N SER A 133 13.89 -40.39 30.77
CA SER A 133 15.20 -40.97 30.45
C SER A 133 16.21 -40.76 31.57
N ASN A 134 16.27 -39.56 32.17
CA ASN A 134 17.19 -39.29 33.28
C ASN A 134 16.81 -40.05 34.56
N VAL A 135 15.51 -40.19 34.84
CA VAL A 135 15.01 -40.89 36.04
C VAL A 135 15.11 -42.41 35.91
N TYR A 136 14.83 -42.99 34.73
CA TYR A 136 14.71 -44.44 34.56
C TYR A 136 15.98 -45.11 34.01
N ILE A 137 16.70 -44.45 33.10
CA ILE A 137 17.81 -45.06 32.34
C ILE A 137 19.18 -44.67 32.92
N LEU A 138 19.32 -43.47 33.50
CA LEU A 138 20.62 -42.91 33.91
C LEU A 138 20.82 -42.79 35.44
N VAL A 139 20.08 -43.53 36.26
CA VAL A 139 20.23 -43.55 37.73
C VAL A 139 21.68 -43.73 38.19
N ASN A 140 22.50 -44.48 37.45
CA ASN A 140 23.88 -44.79 37.80
C ASN A 140 24.96 -43.88 37.15
N LYS A 141 24.58 -43.01 36.20
CA LYS A 141 25.52 -42.14 35.44
C LYS A 141 25.17 -40.64 35.50
N GLY A 142 23.98 -40.29 35.98
CA GLY A 142 23.58 -38.93 36.38
C GLY A 142 23.92 -37.85 35.36
N PHE A 143 23.32 -37.89 34.17
CA PHE A 143 23.52 -36.83 33.18
C PHE A 143 22.82 -35.53 33.61
N ASP A 144 21.57 -35.61 34.09
CA ASP A 144 20.83 -34.51 34.69
C ASP A 144 19.95 -35.04 35.85
N PRO A 145 20.56 -35.35 37.02
CA PRO A 145 19.81 -35.87 38.17
C PRO A 145 18.87 -34.82 38.74
N TYR A 146 17.81 -35.28 39.41
CA TYR A 146 16.87 -34.41 40.12
C TYR A 146 17.66 -33.46 41.06
N PRO A 147 17.51 -32.13 40.95
CA PRO A 147 16.35 -31.36 40.44
C PRO A 147 16.41 -30.85 38.96
N PHE A 148 17.16 -31.50 38.06
CA PHE A 148 17.24 -31.17 36.62
C PHE A 148 17.80 -29.77 36.29
N ILE A 149 19.03 -29.49 36.73
CA ILE A 149 19.65 -28.17 36.57
C ILE A 149 19.91 -27.82 35.09
N LEU A 150 20.25 -28.82 34.26
CA LEU A 150 20.55 -28.57 32.84
C LEU A 150 19.27 -28.27 32.07
N LEU A 151 18.20 -29.03 32.33
CA LEU A 151 16.88 -28.75 31.76
C LEU A 151 16.41 -27.34 32.14
N ASN A 152 16.54 -26.96 33.41
CA ASN A 152 16.15 -25.63 33.89
C ASN A 152 16.94 -24.51 33.20
N LEU A 153 18.25 -24.69 33.03
CA LEU A 153 19.11 -23.73 32.33
C LEU A 153 18.67 -23.54 30.87
N ILE A 154 18.39 -24.64 30.16
CA ILE A 154 17.92 -24.60 28.76
C ILE A 154 16.57 -23.88 28.67
N LEU A 155 15.61 -24.24 29.53
CA LEU A 155 14.29 -23.61 29.57
C LEU A 155 14.38 -22.11 29.85
N SER A 156 15.23 -21.71 30.79
CA SER A 156 15.46 -20.30 31.12
C SER A 156 16.07 -19.53 29.96
N CYS A 157 17.03 -20.13 29.24
CA CYS A 157 17.64 -19.54 28.05
C CYS A 157 16.62 -19.36 26.92
N VAL A 158 15.80 -20.39 26.65
CA VAL A 158 14.73 -20.32 25.65
C VAL A 158 13.74 -19.22 26.00
N ALA A 159 13.29 -19.16 27.26
CA ALA A 159 12.36 -18.13 27.74
C ALA A 159 12.94 -16.71 27.61
N ALA A 160 14.22 -16.51 27.91
CA ALA A 160 14.88 -15.21 27.75
C ALA A 160 14.90 -14.71 26.30
N LEU A 161 15.01 -15.62 25.33
CA LEU A 161 14.99 -15.30 23.89
C LEU A 161 13.57 -15.12 23.33
N GLN A 162 12.52 -15.53 24.04
CA GLN A 162 11.14 -15.44 23.54
C GLN A 162 10.68 -13.99 23.34
N ALA A 163 10.88 -13.11 24.33
CA ALA A 163 10.36 -11.73 24.25
C ALA A 163 10.96 -10.92 23.07
N PRO A 164 12.28 -10.96 22.79
CA PRO A 164 12.85 -10.32 21.61
C PRO A 164 12.34 -10.90 20.29
N VAL A 165 12.19 -12.23 20.20
CA VAL A 165 11.68 -12.88 18.98
C VAL A 165 10.23 -12.48 18.72
N ILE A 166 9.40 -12.43 19.76
CA ILE A 166 8.01 -11.94 19.68
C ILE A 166 7.99 -10.47 19.25
N MET A 167 8.86 -9.63 19.83
CA MET A 167 8.94 -8.21 19.46
C MET A 167 9.40 -8.02 18.00
N MET A 168 10.34 -8.83 17.51
CA MET A 168 10.78 -8.82 16.11
C MET A 168 9.66 -9.27 15.16
N SER A 169 8.88 -10.29 15.53
CA SER A 169 7.75 -10.73 14.70
C SER A 169 6.62 -9.70 14.69
N GLN A 170 6.35 -9.04 15.83
CA GLN A 170 5.39 -7.94 15.95
C GLN A 170 5.78 -6.73 15.10
N ASN A 171 7.01 -6.19 15.24
CA ASN A 171 7.48 -5.05 14.45
C ASN A 171 7.32 -5.28 12.94
N ARG A 172 7.60 -6.51 12.48
CA ARG A 172 7.46 -6.87 11.07
C ARG A 172 6.00 -6.97 10.63
N GLN A 173 5.11 -7.47 11.49
CA GLN A 173 3.69 -7.51 11.20
C GLN A 173 3.11 -6.09 11.09
N GLU A 174 3.50 -5.18 11.98
CA GLU A 174 3.12 -3.77 11.94
C GLU A 174 3.58 -3.07 10.66
N GLU A 175 4.79 -3.36 10.17
CA GLU A 175 5.30 -2.81 8.92
C GLU A 175 4.49 -3.30 7.71
N LYS A 176 4.16 -4.59 7.66
CA LYS A 176 3.27 -5.17 6.65
C LYS A 176 1.88 -4.55 6.70
N ASP A 177 1.32 -4.38 7.90
CA ASP A 177 -0.02 -3.80 8.09
C ASP A 177 -0.05 -2.31 7.70
N ARG A 178 1.02 -1.55 8.02
CA ARG A 178 1.20 -0.17 7.56
C ARG A 178 1.28 -0.07 6.04
N SER A 179 2.00 -0.98 5.40
CA SER A 179 2.09 -1.04 3.92
C SER A 179 0.74 -1.34 3.28
N ARG A 180 -0.01 -2.32 3.82
CA ARG A 180 -1.38 -2.64 3.39
C ARG A 180 -2.31 -1.43 3.53
N ALA A 181 -2.29 -0.77 4.69
CA ALA A 181 -3.13 0.41 4.93
C ALA A 181 -2.84 1.55 3.95
N LYS A 182 -1.57 1.78 3.57
CA LYS A 182 -1.21 2.76 2.53
C LYS A 182 -1.76 2.40 1.15
N LYS A 183 -1.71 1.11 0.78
CA LYS A 183 -2.27 0.62 -0.49
C LYS A 183 -3.79 0.80 -0.53
N ASP A 184 -4.48 0.42 0.56
CA ASP A 184 -5.94 0.55 0.66
C ASP A 184 -6.37 2.01 0.57
N TYR A 185 -5.67 2.92 1.25
CA TYR A 185 -5.89 4.36 1.17
C TYR A 185 -5.75 4.90 -0.27
N MET A 186 -4.70 4.47 -0.99
CA MET A 186 -4.46 4.89 -2.37
C MET A 186 -5.56 4.40 -3.33
N ILE A 187 -6.03 3.17 -3.16
CA ILE A 187 -7.13 2.60 -3.95
C ILE A 187 -8.43 3.38 -3.71
N ASN A 188 -8.71 3.72 -2.45
CA ASN A 188 -9.89 4.47 -2.09
C ASN A 188 -9.86 5.89 -2.68
N LEU A 189 -8.74 6.61 -2.53
CA LEU A 189 -8.56 7.95 -3.11
C LEU A 189 -8.71 7.95 -4.63
N LYS A 190 -8.16 6.93 -5.33
CA LYS A 190 -8.36 6.78 -6.78
C LYS A 190 -9.85 6.64 -7.12
N SER A 191 -10.57 5.81 -6.36
CA SER A 191 -12.00 5.55 -6.59
C SER A 191 -12.88 6.79 -6.35
N GLU A 192 -12.45 7.73 -5.52
CA GLU A 192 -13.13 9.01 -5.33
C GLU A 192 -12.85 10.03 -6.45
N LEU A 193 -11.75 9.86 -7.20
CA LEU A 193 -11.32 10.78 -8.26
C LEU A 193 -11.74 10.34 -9.68
N GLU A 194 -12.16 9.08 -9.87
CA GLU A 194 -12.70 8.51 -11.12
C GLU A 194 -14.21 8.75 -11.25
#